data_AF-A0A177N0P4-F1
#
_entry.id   AF-A0A177N0P4-F1
#
_cell.length_a   1.000
_cell.length_b   1.000
_cell.length_c   1.000
_cell.angle_alpha   90.00
_cell.angle_beta   90.00
_cell.angle_gamma   90.00
#
_symmetry.space_group_name_H-M   'P 1'
#
loop_
_entity.id
_entity.type
_entity.pdbx_description
1 polymer ?
#
loop_
_entity_poly.entity_id
_entity_poly.type
_entity_poly.pdbx_seq_one_letter_code
_entity_poly.pdbx_strand_id
1 'polypeptide(L)'
;MFEDNVHPRNIYEIYQSNGNTAGFWVQRTTWLPRTVAKILSIDAKGYGHLSGIPPCFNNPVVLCEFYENGNLQKLSMVLPNSSASDYIQIEQPDFTIGQEAE
;
A
#
# COMPACT_ATOMS: atom_id res chain seq x y z
N MET A 1 -14.12 10.44 -20.51
CA MET A 1 -14.65 9.46 -19.54
C MET A 1 -13.50 9.16 -18.60
N PHE A 2 -13.53 9.70 -17.37
CA PHE A 2 -12.50 9.47 -16.36
C PHE A 2 -13.20 9.23 -15.02
N GLU A 3 -13.91 8.11 -14.94
CA GLU A 3 -14.27 7.50 -13.66
C GLU A 3 -13.28 6.36 -13.48
N ASP A 4 -12.01 6.71 -13.25
CA ASP A 4 -10.97 5.71 -13.01
C ASP A 4 -11.17 5.14 -11.60
N ASN A 5 -12.00 4.10 -11.52
CA ASN A 5 -11.89 2.95 -10.63
C ASN A 5 -11.15 3.15 -9.30
N VAL A 6 -11.59 4.10 -8.46
CA VAL A 6 -11.19 4.14 -7.04
C VAL A 6 -11.99 3.07 -6.28
N HIS A 7 -11.94 1.83 -6.77
CA HIS A 7 -12.53 0.70 -6.09
C HIS A 7 -11.50 0.14 -5.10
N PRO A 8 -11.88 0.04 -3.82
CA PRO A 8 -11.00 -0.56 -2.84
C PRO A 8 -10.74 -2.02 -3.20
N ARG A 9 -9.47 -2.39 -3.21
CA ARG A 9 -8.95 -3.73 -3.55
C ARG A 9 -8.06 -4.22 -2.42
N ASN A 10 -7.71 -5.50 -2.44
CA ASN A 10 -6.68 -5.98 -1.53
C ASN A 10 -5.26 -5.69 -2.07
N ILE A 11 -4.25 -5.79 -1.19
CA ILE A 11 -2.88 -5.45 -1.54
C ILE A 11 -2.31 -6.33 -2.66
N TYR A 12 -2.71 -7.60 -2.72
CA TYR A 12 -2.21 -8.56 -3.71
C TYR A 12 -2.81 -8.30 -5.11
N GLU A 13 -4.06 -7.84 -5.17
CA GLU A 13 -4.69 -7.39 -6.41
C GLU A 13 -4.01 -6.12 -6.93
N ILE A 14 -3.70 -5.17 -6.06
CA ILE A 14 -2.96 -3.95 -6.42
C ILE A 14 -1.55 -4.32 -6.91
N TYR A 15 -0.85 -5.21 -6.20
CA TYR A 15 0.48 -5.68 -6.59
C TYR A 15 0.48 -6.34 -7.98
N GLN A 16 -0.49 -7.21 -8.27
CA GLN A 16 -0.65 -7.79 -9.61
C GLN A 16 -0.98 -6.75 -10.68
N SER A 17 -1.88 -5.81 -10.37
CA SER A 17 -2.26 -4.71 -11.26
C SER A 17 -1.06 -3.82 -11.60
N ASN A 18 -0.08 -3.73 -10.69
CA ASN A 18 1.20 -3.04 -10.87
C ASN A 18 2.27 -3.90 -11.55
N GLY A 19 1.89 -4.97 -12.23
CA GLY A 19 2.82 -5.84 -12.93
C GLY A 19 3.66 -6.71 -12.00
N ASN A 20 3.12 -7.06 -10.81
CA ASN A 20 3.81 -7.84 -9.79
C ASN A 20 5.07 -7.13 -9.25
N THR A 21 4.94 -5.85 -8.92
CA THR A 21 6.04 -5.01 -8.41
C THR A 21 5.59 -4.26 -7.16
N ALA A 22 6.40 -4.30 -6.11
CA ALA A 22 6.21 -3.53 -4.88
C ALA A 22 6.76 -2.10 -5.04
N GLY A 23 6.70 -1.30 -3.98
CA GLY A 23 7.14 0.10 -3.97
C GLY A 23 6.02 1.11 -4.21
N PHE A 24 4.76 0.65 -4.29
CA PHE A 24 3.59 1.51 -4.45
C PHE A 24 3.02 1.97 -3.12
N TRP A 25 2.27 3.06 -3.18
CA TRP A 25 1.59 3.67 -2.04
C TRP A 25 0.13 3.25 -1.99
N VAL A 26 -0.35 2.99 -0.78
CA VAL A 26 -1.75 2.70 -0.52
C VAL A 26 -2.27 3.53 0.64
N GLN A 27 -3.56 3.82 0.57
CA GLN A 27 -4.35 4.34 1.67
C GLN A 27 -5.45 3.32 1.98
N ARG A 28 -5.78 3.15 3.26
CA ARG A 28 -6.92 2.32 3.67
C ARG A 28 -8.13 3.21 3.96
N THR A 29 -9.31 2.81 3.50
CA THR A 29 -10.55 3.59 3.71
C THR A 29 -10.95 3.71 5.17
N THR A 30 -10.50 2.78 6.02
CA THR A 30 -10.78 2.74 7.45
C THR A 30 -9.71 3.45 8.30
N TRP A 31 -8.62 3.91 7.71
CA TRP A 31 -7.59 4.66 8.44
C TRP A 31 -7.97 6.13 8.61
N LEU A 32 -7.32 6.78 9.58
CA LEU A 32 -7.43 8.22 9.74
C LEU A 32 -6.99 8.94 8.45
N PRO A 33 -7.55 10.12 8.16
CA PRO A 33 -7.08 10.96 7.06
C PRO A 33 -5.56 11.15 7.13
N ARG A 34 -4.88 11.22 5.97
CA ARG A 34 -3.41 11.38 5.85
C ARG A 34 -2.59 10.22 6.44
N THR A 35 -3.21 9.05 6.59
CA THR A 35 -2.50 7.81 6.92
C THR A 35 -2.29 7.00 5.66
N VAL A 36 -1.05 6.64 5.37
CA VAL A 36 -0.66 5.96 4.13
C VAL A 36 0.42 4.94 4.41
N ALA A 37 0.49 3.90 3.59
CA ALA A 37 1.54 2.89 3.68
C ALA A 37 2.24 2.74 2.33
N LYS A 38 3.57 2.63 2.35
CA LYS A 38 4.37 2.26 1.19
C LYS A 38 4.67 0.77 1.27
N ILE A 39 4.19 0.00 0.31
CA ILE A 39 4.46 -1.44 0.28
C ILE A 39 5.90 -1.66 -0.18
N LEU A 40 6.74 -2.25 0.66
CA LEU A 40 8.15 -2.50 0.35
C LEU A 40 8.35 -3.84 -0.34
N SER A 41 7.69 -4.87 0.18
CA SER A 41 7.80 -6.23 -0.35
C SER A 41 6.61 -7.09 0.04
N ILE A 42 6.30 -8.09 -0.78
CA ILE A 42 5.34 -9.13 -0.48
C ILE A 42 6.06 -10.47 -0.56
N ASP A 43 5.90 -11.34 0.44
CA ASP A 43 6.62 -12.62 0.53
C ASP A 43 8.16 -12.43 0.50
N ALA A 44 8.65 -11.36 1.15
CA ALA A 44 10.05 -10.91 1.10
C ALA A 44 10.60 -10.61 -0.31
N LYS A 45 9.71 -10.42 -1.31
CA LYS A 45 10.05 -10.08 -2.69
C LYS A 45 9.59 -8.67 -3.03
N GLY A 46 10.46 -7.91 -3.70
CA GLY A 46 10.10 -6.62 -4.27
C GLY A 46 9.43 -6.72 -5.64
N TYR A 47 9.56 -7.87 -6.32
CA TYR A 47 8.99 -8.12 -7.64
C TYR A 47 8.78 -9.61 -7.90
N GLY A 48 7.94 -9.93 -8.88
CA GLY A 48 7.68 -11.29 -9.34
C GLY A 48 6.36 -11.86 -8.80
N HIS A 49 5.94 -12.98 -9.38
CA HIS A 49 4.63 -13.58 -9.10
C HIS A 49 4.51 -14.09 -7.66
N LEU A 50 3.33 -13.87 -7.08
CA LEU A 50 2.96 -14.47 -5.80
C LEU A 50 2.56 -15.93 -6.02
N SER A 51 2.98 -16.81 -5.10
CA SER A 51 2.57 -18.21 -5.11
C SER A 51 1.21 -18.38 -4.43
N GLY A 52 0.32 -19.18 -5.00
CA GLY A 52 -0.99 -19.48 -4.43
C GLY A 52 -2.13 -19.10 -5.36
N ILE A 53 -3.36 -19.15 -4.83
CA ILE A 53 -4.59 -18.92 -5.60
C ILE A 53 -5.08 -17.48 -5.34
N PRO A 54 -5.44 -16.71 -6.37
CA PRO A 54 -6.04 -15.39 -6.20
C PRO A 54 -7.38 -15.47 -5.42
N PRO A 55 -7.81 -14.37 -4.79
CA PRO A 55 -7.19 -13.04 -4.81
C PRO A 55 -6.12 -12.85 -3.71
N CYS A 56 -5.94 -13.83 -2.82
CA CYS A 56 -5.15 -13.68 -1.60
C CYS A 56 -3.80 -14.43 -1.58
N PHE A 57 -3.53 -15.33 -2.52
CA PHE A 57 -2.23 -16.01 -2.70
C PHE A 57 -1.67 -16.68 -1.42
N ASN A 58 -2.52 -17.27 -0.59
CA ASN A 58 -2.16 -17.81 0.74
C ASN A 58 -1.73 -16.76 1.79
N ASN A 59 -2.12 -15.49 1.60
CA ASN A 59 -1.84 -14.38 2.51
C ASN A 59 -0.35 -14.22 2.86
N PRO A 60 0.53 -14.02 1.85
CA PRO A 60 1.94 -13.83 2.11
C PRO A 60 2.18 -12.57 2.96
N VAL A 61 3.26 -12.58 3.72
CA VAL A 61 3.64 -11.45 4.57
C VAL A 61 3.91 -10.22 3.69
N VAL A 62 3.22 -9.12 3.99
CA VAL A 62 3.43 -7.81 3.36
C VAL A 62 4.22 -6.93 4.32
N LEU A 63 5.37 -6.44 3.87
CA LEU A 63 6.15 -5.44 4.59
C LEU A 63 5.88 -4.05 4.02
N CYS A 64 5.66 -3.09 4.90
CA CYS A 64 5.45 -1.70 4.51
C CYS A 64 6.17 -0.72 5.45
N GLU A 65 6.38 0.48 4.91
CA GLU A 65 6.59 1.69 5.69
C GLU A 65 5.22 2.31 5.98
N PHE A 66 4.99 2.75 7.21
CA PHE A 66 3.74 3.37 7.63
C PHE A 66 3.96 4.83 7.96
N TYR A 67 3.16 5.70 7.34
CA TYR A 67 3.26 7.15 7.47
C TYR A 67 1.93 7.70 7.99
N GLU A 68 2.02 8.64 8.91
CA GLU A 68 0.86 9.37 9.44
C GLU A 68 1.17 10.87 9.43
N ASN A 69 0.26 11.66 8.86
CA ASN A 69 0.44 13.11 8.70
C ASN A 69 1.78 13.46 8.03
N GLY A 70 2.21 12.64 7.07
CA GLY A 70 3.48 12.78 6.35
C GLY A 70 4.75 12.44 7.13
N ASN A 71 4.62 12.01 8.38
CA ASN A 71 5.75 11.56 9.18
C ASN A 71 5.84 10.03 9.13
N LEU A 72 7.06 9.52 8.92
CA LEU A 72 7.32 8.08 9.00
C LEU A 72 7.15 7.63 10.46
N GLN A 73 6.16 6.75 10.68
CA GLN A 73 5.91 6.16 12.00
C GLN A 73 6.66 4.84 12.17
N LYS A 74 6.71 4.02 11.10
CA LYS A 74 7.37 2.71 11.11
C LYS A 74 8.04 2.42 9.77
N LEU A 75 9.33 2.09 9.79
CA LEU A 75 10.14 1.83 8.60
C LEU A 75 10.00 0.39 8.06
N SER A 76 9.60 -0.56 8.90
CA SER A 76 9.44 -1.96 8.49
C SER A 76 8.42 -2.64 9.40
N MET A 77 7.15 -2.57 9.03
CA MET A 77 6.10 -3.31 9.73
C MET A 77 5.41 -4.31 8.82
N VAL A 78 4.98 -5.43 9.41
CA VAL A 78 4.05 -6.34 8.73
C VAL A 78 2.70 -5.65 8.67
N LEU A 79 2.15 -5.48 7.48
CA LEU A 79 0.83 -4.88 7.29
C LEU A 79 -0.25 -5.88 7.71
N PRO A 80 -0.96 -5.65 8.83
CA PRO A 80 -2.06 -6.52 9.22
C PRO A 80 -3.22 -6.38 8.24
N ASN A 81 -3.99 -7.45 8.03
CA ASN A 81 -5.18 -7.44 7.16
C ASN A 81 -4.87 -7.02 5.71
N SER A 82 -3.75 -7.47 5.15
CA SER A 82 -3.35 -7.20 3.75
C SER A 82 -4.31 -7.79 2.70
N SER A 83 -5.12 -8.79 3.10
CA SER A 83 -6.15 -9.43 2.28
C SER A 83 -7.48 -8.68 2.26
N ALA A 84 -7.63 -7.60 3.03
CA ALA A 84 -8.88 -6.85 3.08
C ALA A 84 -9.05 -6.00 1.81
N SER A 85 -10.24 -5.99 1.23
CA SER A 85 -10.57 -5.18 0.05
C SER A 85 -10.98 -3.76 0.45
N ASP A 86 -10.10 -3.07 1.16
CA ASP A 86 -10.31 -1.72 1.69
C ASP A 86 -9.12 -0.78 1.42
N TYR A 87 -8.19 -1.19 0.54
CA TYR A 87 -7.05 -0.40 0.12
C TYR A 87 -7.29 0.27 -1.23
N ILE A 88 -6.87 1.52 -1.31
CA ILE A 88 -6.87 2.35 -2.49
C ILE A 88 -5.42 2.65 -2.83
N GLN A 89 -5.01 2.34 -4.06
CA GLN A 89 -3.70 2.73 -4.56
C GLN A 89 -3.67 4.24 -4.80
N ILE A 90 -2.58 4.89 -4.38
CA ILE A 90 -2.30 6.29 -4.65
C ILE A 90 -0.91 6.41 -5.29
N GLU A 91 -0.65 7.49 -6.03
CA GLU A 91 0.63 7.67 -6.70
C GLU A 91 1.75 7.98 -5.70
N GLN A 92 1.57 9.06 -4.94
CA GLN A 92 2.43 9.42 -3.82
C GLN A 92 1.61 10.36 -2.92
N PRO A 93 1.62 10.16 -1.60
CA PRO A 93 1.06 11.14 -0.69
C PRO A 93 1.83 12.46 -0.80
N ASP A 94 1.09 13.57 -0.76
CA ASP A 94 1.71 14.89 -0.59
C ASP A 94 2.21 15.00 0.85
N PHE A 95 3.53 15.01 1.02
CA PHE A 95 4.21 15.16 2.31
C PHE A 95 4.57 16.60 2.61
N THR A 96 4.00 17.57 1.88
CA THR A 96 4.31 18.99 2.06
C THR A 96 3.64 19.50 3.33
N ILE A 97 4.19 19.11 4.47
CA ILE A 97 4.03 19.82 5.73
C ILE A 97 5.02 20.98 5.67
N GLY A 98 4.55 22.19 5.96
CA GLY A 98 5.27 23.45 5.71
C GLY A 98 6.78 23.39 5.95
N GLN A 99 7.54 23.54 4.87
CA GLN A 99 8.82 24.24 4.96
C GLN A 99 8.50 25.74 5.10
N GLU A 100 8.06 26.14 6.29
CA GLU A 100 8.11 27.53 6.71
C GLU A 100 9.16 27.64 7.83
N ALA A 101 10.30 28.21 7.45
CA ALA A 101 11.30 28.96 8.23
C ALA A 101 11.70 28.46 9.63
N GLU A 102 12.98 28.12 9.79
CA GLU A 102 13.90 28.92 10.64
C GLU A 102 15.37 28.74 10.19
#